data_AF-A0ABD1GG27-F1
#
_entry.id   AF-A0ABD1GG27-F1
#
_cell.length_a   1.000
_cell.length_b   1.000
_cell.length_c   1.000
_cell.angle_alpha   90.00
_cell.angle_beta   90.00
_cell.angle_gamma   90.00
#
_symmetry.space_group_name_H-M   'P 1'
#
loop_
_entity.id
_entity.type
_entity.pdbx_description
1 polymer ?
#
loop_
_entity_poly.entity_id
_entity_poly.type
_entity_poly.pdbx_seq_one_letter_code
_entity_poly.pdbx_strand_id
1 'polypeptide(L)'
;MALRSLDNALPIAAERPKKQVKSAISDQKGKQQPDHGINDENKVPVPVPLSTDVSIDYVSSDNLKPFEDPNSTIQGLVGGLESKDWLRVCESLNDVRRFALYHSALLQPILEKVVLVMVKAIKNPRSALCKTSIMAASDIFNAFGETLLESASDAL
;
A
#
# COMPACT_ATOMS: atom_id res chain seq x y z
N MET A 1 52.67 23.36 3.10
CA MET A 1 52.40 22.06 2.45
C MET A 1 51.31 22.29 1.41
N ALA A 2 51.44 21.71 0.21
CA ALA A 2 50.51 21.96 -0.90
C ALA A 2 49.21 21.13 -0.75
N LEU A 3 48.08 21.74 -1.08
CA LEU A 3 46.79 21.05 -1.21
C LEU A 3 46.82 20.16 -2.46
N ARG A 4 46.46 18.88 -2.31
CA ARG A 4 46.30 17.97 -3.46
C ARG A 4 44.89 18.12 -4.03
N SER A 5 44.79 18.38 -5.34
CA SER A 5 43.51 18.31 -6.06
C SER A 5 43.05 16.86 -6.13
N LEU A 6 41.74 16.63 -5.99
CA LEU A 6 41.12 15.31 -6.14
C LEU A 6 40.39 15.25 -7.48
N ASP A 7 41.08 14.78 -8.52
CA ASP A 7 40.49 14.42 -9.81
C ASP A 7 39.66 13.13 -9.68
N ASN A 8 38.36 13.27 -9.41
CA ASN A 8 37.40 12.18 -9.43
C ASN A 8 36.74 12.06 -10.82
N ALA A 9 37.51 11.62 -11.81
CA ALA A 9 36.99 11.22 -13.11
C ALA A 9 36.51 9.76 -13.07
N LEU A 10 35.22 9.52 -13.34
CA LEU A 10 34.65 8.17 -13.47
C LEU A 10 35.10 7.53 -14.79
N PRO A 11 35.68 6.31 -14.79
CA PRO A 11 36.03 5.63 -16.03
C PRO A 11 34.78 5.11 -16.76
N ILE A 12 34.63 5.50 -18.03
CA ILE A 12 33.59 5.01 -18.95
C ILE A 12 34.13 3.83 -19.75
N ALA A 13 33.44 2.68 -19.68
CA ALA A 13 33.46 1.56 -20.63
C ALA A 13 32.08 0.87 -20.51
N ALA A 14 31.28 0.73 -21.58
CA ALA A 14 31.36 -0.34 -22.60
C ALA A 14 31.30 -1.76 -21.98
N GLU A 15 30.45 -2.70 -22.40
CA GLU A 15 29.69 -2.88 -23.65
C GLU A 15 28.41 -3.73 -23.43
N ARG A 16 27.45 -3.74 -24.38
CA ARG A 16 26.12 -4.37 -24.23
C ARG A 16 25.92 -5.56 -25.19
N PRO A 17 25.84 -6.82 -24.70
CA PRO A 17 25.47 -7.97 -25.54
C PRO A 17 23.97 -7.99 -25.86
N LYS A 18 23.63 -8.22 -27.15
CA LYS A 18 22.26 -8.51 -27.61
C LYS A 18 22.14 -9.98 -28.03
N LYS A 19 21.13 -10.71 -27.52
CA LYS A 19 20.57 -11.95 -28.11
C LYS A 19 19.21 -12.21 -27.42
N GLN A 20 18.07 -11.96 -28.06
CA GLN A 20 17.38 -12.64 -29.17
C GLN A 20 16.23 -13.51 -28.65
N VAL A 21 15.01 -13.20 -29.11
CA VAL A 21 13.76 -13.92 -28.84
C VAL A 21 13.64 -15.14 -29.74
N LYS A 22 13.28 -16.30 -29.19
CA LYS A 22 12.54 -17.37 -29.89
C LYS A 22 11.61 -18.11 -28.94
N SER A 23 10.35 -18.24 -29.35
CA SER A 23 9.33 -19.08 -28.71
C SER A 23 9.40 -20.52 -29.21
N ALA A 24 9.13 -21.50 -28.36
CA ALA A 24 8.62 -22.83 -28.75
C ALA A 24 8.04 -23.58 -27.53
N ILE A 25 7.00 -24.37 -27.77
CA ILE A 25 6.29 -25.24 -26.80
C ILE A 25 6.73 -26.69 -27.06
N SER A 26 6.94 -27.52 -26.02
CA SER A 26 6.58 -28.95 -26.10
C SER A 26 6.59 -29.71 -24.75
N ASP A 27 5.81 -30.77 -24.77
CA ASP A 27 5.29 -31.65 -23.72
C ASP A 27 6.23 -32.73 -23.10
N GLN A 28 5.81 -33.20 -21.91
CA GLN A 28 5.74 -34.61 -21.43
C GLN A 28 6.96 -35.46 -20.95
N LYS A 29 6.92 -35.77 -19.63
CA LYS A 29 6.76 -37.12 -19.01
C LYS A 29 7.89 -38.18 -19.08
N GLY A 30 8.42 -38.60 -17.91
CA GLY A 30 8.99 -39.96 -17.77
C GLY A 30 9.86 -40.34 -16.55
N LYS A 31 9.25 -40.92 -15.50
CA LYS A 31 9.69 -42.09 -14.67
C LYS A 31 11.05 -42.17 -13.91
N GLN A 32 10.88 -42.48 -12.61
CA GLN A 32 11.52 -43.56 -11.80
C GLN A 32 12.84 -43.32 -10.98
N GLN A 33 12.70 -43.59 -9.67
CA GLN A 33 13.70 -43.95 -8.63
C GLN A 33 14.32 -45.36 -8.87
N PRO A 34 15.33 -45.86 -8.11
CA PRO A 34 15.74 -45.56 -6.72
C PRO A 34 17.28 -45.27 -6.58
N ASP A 35 18.03 -45.39 -5.47
CA ASP A 35 17.82 -45.93 -4.10
C ASP A 35 18.83 -45.35 -3.05
N HIS A 36 18.68 -45.74 -1.77
CA HIS A 36 19.65 -45.84 -0.65
C HIS A 36 20.69 -44.72 -0.37
N GLY A 37 20.65 -44.22 0.88
CA GLY A 37 21.87 -44.18 1.70
C GLY A 37 22.18 -42.88 2.48
N ILE A 38 22.28 -43.05 3.81
CA ILE A 38 23.01 -42.19 4.76
C ILE A 38 22.29 -40.91 5.22
N ASN A 39 22.28 -40.75 6.54
CA ASN A 39 21.83 -39.60 7.31
C ASN A 39 22.85 -38.46 7.27
N ASP A 40 22.53 -37.36 6.60
CA ASP A 40 23.27 -36.10 6.76
C ASP A 40 22.44 -35.13 7.60
N GLU A 41 22.94 -34.80 8.80
CA GLU A 41 22.26 -33.96 9.79
C GLU A 41 22.34 -32.46 9.45
N ASN A 42 22.91 -32.11 8.29
CA ASN A 42 23.01 -30.73 7.81
C ASN A 42 21.75 -30.26 7.05
N LYS A 43 20.61 -30.22 7.74
CA LYS A 43 19.41 -29.56 7.21
C LYS A 43 19.61 -28.04 7.24
N VAL A 44 20.18 -27.50 6.16
CA VAL A 44 20.05 -26.07 5.80
C VAL A 44 18.60 -25.66 6.04
N PRO A 45 18.32 -24.57 6.77
CA PRO A 45 16.96 -24.11 6.97
C PRO A 45 16.29 -23.94 5.60
N VAL A 46 15.28 -24.79 5.35
CA VAL A 46 14.41 -24.68 4.19
C VAL A 46 13.94 -23.23 4.15
N PRO A 47 14.09 -22.49 3.03
CA PRO A 47 13.62 -21.13 2.96
C PRO A 47 12.14 -21.11 3.33
N VAL A 48 11.84 -20.61 4.53
CA VAL A 48 10.48 -20.23 4.90
C VAL A 48 10.06 -19.27 3.79
N PRO A 49 8.93 -19.50 3.09
CA PRO A 49 8.56 -18.65 1.98
C PRO A 49 8.60 -17.20 2.46
N LEU A 50 9.40 -16.38 1.76
CA LEU A 50 9.64 -14.98 2.10
C LEU A 50 8.29 -14.33 2.41
N SER A 51 8.23 -13.55 3.48
CA SER A 51 7.07 -12.72 3.79
C SER A 51 6.61 -12.04 2.50
N THR A 52 5.42 -12.40 2.04
CA THR A 52 4.81 -11.82 0.84
C THR A 52 4.85 -10.31 0.98
N ASP A 53 5.55 -9.62 0.08
CA ASP A 53 5.64 -8.17 0.10
C ASP A 53 4.23 -7.59 -0.09
N VAL A 54 3.63 -7.09 1.00
CA VAL A 54 2.23 -6.67 0.99
C VAL A 54 2.13 -5.28 0.37
N SER A 55 2.12 -5.27 -0.95
CA SER A 55 1.92 -4.08 -1.76
C SER A 55 0.47 -3.58 -1.63
N ILE A 56 0.32 -2.34 -1.19
CA ILE A 56 -0.95 -1.59 -1.27
C ILE A 56 -1.05 -0.95 -2.65
N ASP A 57 -2.14 -1.21 -3.37
CA ASP A 57 -2.44 -0.51 -4.63
C ASP A 57 -2.98 0.91 -4.36
N TYR A 58 -2.66 1.85 -5.24
CA TYR A 58 -2.96 3.27 -5.10
C TYR A 58 -3.85 3.77 -6.25
N VAL A 59 -5.14 3.44 -6.16
CA VAL A 59 -6.15 3.83 -7.14
C VAL A 59 -6.46 5.34 -7.01
N SER A 60 -6.39 6.09 -8.14
CA SER A 60 -6.83 7.50 -8.20
C SER A 60 -8.32 7.62 -7.84
N SER A 61 -8.72 8.75 -7.26
CA SER A 61 -10.10 8.98 -6.85
C SER A 61 -11.10 8.88 -8.00
N ASP A 62 -10.71 9.29 -9.22
CA ASP A 62 -11.51 9.17 -10.45
C ASP A 62 -11.79 7.71 -10.87
N ASN A 63 -10.96 6.76 -10.41
CA ASN A 63 -11.03 5.34 -10.72
C ASN A 63 -11.66 4.51 -9.59
N LEU A 64 -12.05 5.15 -8.48
CA LEU A 64 -12.79 4.48 -7.42
C LEU A 64 -14.22 4.14 -7.89
N LYS A 65 -14.88 3.25 -7.15
CA LYS A 65 -16.24 2.81 -7.43
C LYS A 65 -17.10 2.97 -6.16
N PRO A 66 -18.41 3.27 -6.29
CA PRO A 66 -19.33 3.26 -5.16
C PRO A 66 -19.40 1.88 -4.50
N PHE A 67 -20.05 1.79 -3.34
CA PHE A 67 -20.35 0.50 -2.72
C PHE A 67 -21.66 -0.08 -3.27
N GLU A 68 -21.75 -1.40 -3.34
CA GLU A 68 -23.02 -2.09 -3.63
C GLU A 68 -24.01 -1.94 -2.47
N ASP A 69 -23.53 -2.05 -1.23
CA ASP A 69 -24.27 -1.72 -0.01
C ASP A 69 -23.45 -0.80 0.91
N PRO A 70 -23.62 0.53 0.81
CA PRO A 70 -22.97 1.50 1.69
C PRO A 70 -23.42 1.37 3.17
N ASN A 71 -24.67 0.95 3.41
CA ASN A 71 -25.28 0.94 4.75
C ASN A 71 -24.81 -0.24 5.61
N SER A 72 -24.54 -1.38 4.99
CA SER A 72 -23.83 -2.49 5.63
C SER A 72 -22.34 -2.14 5.84
N THR A 73 -21.70 -1.59 4.82
CA THR A 73 -20.25 -1.32 4.86
C THR A 73 -19.86 -0.29 5.94
N ILE A 74 -20.66 0.76 6.14
CA ILE A 74 -20.36 1.82 7.13
C ILE A 74 -20.30 1.29 8.57
N GLN A 75 -21.03 0.21 8.90
CA GLN A 75 -21.03 -0.40 10.24
C GLN A 75 -19.65 -0.96 10.61
N GLY A 76 -18.91 -1.49 9.64
CA GLY A 76 -17.57 -2.05 9.86
C GLY A 76 -16.45 -1.01 9.82
N LEU A 77 -16.71 0.18 9.28
CA LEU A 77 -15.67 1.17 8.96
C LEU A 77 -14.92 1.66 10.20
N VAL A 78 -15.65 2.01 11.25
CA VAL A 78 -15.07 2.53 12.50
C VAL A 78 -14.17 1.49 13.17
N GLY A 79 -14.61 0.24 13.24
CA GLY A 79 -13.80 -0.85 13.81
C GLY A 79 -12.56 -1.17 12.97
N GLY A 80 -12.63 -0.98 11.66
CA GLY A 80 -11.47 -1.11 10.77
C GLY A 80 -10.44 0.01 10.96
N LEU A 81 -10.90 1.26 11.10
CA LEU A 81 -10.06 2.43 11.39
C LEU A 81 -9.36 2.36 12.76
N GLU A 82 -9.94 1.66 13.73
CA GLU A 82 -9.37 1.43 15.07
C GLU A 82 -8.55 0.12 15.17
N SER A 83 -8.34 -0.58 14.06
CA SER A 83 -7.56 -1.82 14.04
C SER A 83 -6.11 -1.59 14.47
N LYS A 84 -5.55 -2.56 15.19
CA LYS A 84 -4.11 -2.64 15.48
C LYS A 84 -3.30 -3.10 14.26
N ASP A 85 -3.96 -3.73 13.29
CA ASP A 85 -3.35 -4.08 12.01
C ASP A 85 -3.39 -2.88 11.06
N TRP A 86 -2.21 -2.46 10.62
CA TRP A 86 -2.03 -1.32 9.72
C TRP A 86 -2.60 -1.57 8.32
N LEU A 87 -2.67 -2.84 7.86
CA LEU A 87 -3.29 -3.19 6.59
C LEU A 87 -4.79 -2.92 6.64
N ARG A 88 -5.45 -3.41 7.70
CA ARG A 88 -6.87 -3.14 7.95
C ARG A 88 -7.19 -1.64 8.06
N VAL A 89 -6.30 -0.83 8.62
CA VAL A 89 -6.43 0.63 8.62
C VAL A 89 -6.25 1.22 7.21
N CYS A 90 -5.30 0.73 6.39
CA CYS A 90 -5.18 1.13 4.98
C CYS A 90 -6.43 0.77 4.14
N GLU A 91 -7.02 -0.41 4.34
CA GLU A 91 -8.29 -0.80 3.72
C GLU A 91 -9.40 0.18 4.11
N SER A 92 -9.57 0.42 5.41
CA SER A 92 -10.62 1.29 5.94
C SER A 92 -10.45 2.74 5.50
N LEU A 93 -9.21 3.23 5.33
CA LEU A 93 -8.94 4.55 4.76
C LEU A 93 -9.28 4.62 3.26
N ASN A 94 -9.13 3.54 2.50
CA ASN A 94 -9.61 3.50 1.11
C ASN A 94 -11.15 3.42 1.04
N ASP A 95 -11.80 2.77 2.01
CA ASP A 95 -13.25 2.81 2.11
C ASP A 95 -13.75 4.22 2.49
N VAL A 96 -13.07 4.92 3.41
CA VAL A 96 -13.31 6.36 3.70
C VAL A 96 -13.29 7.22 2.43
N ARG A 97 -12.32 6.99 1.52
CA ARG A 97 -12.24 7.69 0.22
C ARG A 97 -13.50 7.46 -0.63
N ARG A 98 -13.93 6.21 -0.74
CA ARG A 98 -15.15 5.83 -1.48
C ARG A 98 -16.42 6.42 -0.84
N PHE A 99 -16.48 6.46 0.49
CA PHE A 99 -17.57 7.13 1.21
C PHE A 99 -17.58 8.63 0.96
N ALA A 100 -16.44 9.32 1.03
CA ALA A 100 -16.36 10.76 0.78
C ALA A 100 -16.85 11.14 -0.63
N LEU A 101 -16.49 10.35 -1.66
CA LEU A 101 -16.85 10.62 -3.06
C LEU A 101 -18.32 10.31 -3.41
N TYR A 102 -18.89 9.22 -2.89
CA TYR A 102 -20.19 8.71 -3.35
C TYR A 102 -21.31 8.72 -2.29
N HIS A 103 -20.95 8.80 -1.01
CA HIS A 103 -21.88 8.57 0.11
C HIS A 103 -21.53 9.45 1.33
N SER A 104 -21.12 10.69 1.10
CA SER A 104 -20.56 11.60 2.12
C SER A 104 -21.47 11.77 3.36
N ALA A 105 -22.78 11.81 3.17
CA ALA A 105 -23.77 11.87 4.26
C ALA A 105 -23.67 10.71 5.27
N LEU A 106 -23.22 9.52 4.86
CA LEU A 106 -23.00 8.38 5.77
C LEU A 106 -21.69 8.52 6.57
N LEU A 107 -20.72 9.26 6.05
CA LEU A 107 -19.44 9.52 6.72
C LEU A 107 -19.53 10.68 7.71
N GLN A 108 -20.39 11.68 7.43
CA GLN A 108 -20.62 12.86 8.27
C GLN A 108 -20.78 12.57 9.77
N PRO A 109 -21.64 11.64 10.26
CA PRO A 109 -21.81 11.39 11.70
C PRO A 109 -20.58 10.78 12.40
N ILE A 110 -19.57 10.33 11.65
CA ILE A 110 -18.32 9.77 12.17
C ILE A 110 -17.08 10.56 11.70
N LEU A 111 -17.27 11.71 11.04
CA LEU A 111 -16.22 12.46 10.35
C LEU A 111 -15.10 12.90 11.30
N GLU A 112 -15.44 13.37 12.50
CA GLU A 112 -14.46 13.75 13.54
C GLU A 112 -13.50 12.58 13.86
N LYS A 113 -14.07 11.38 14.06
CA LYS A 113 -13.31 10.16 14.36
C LYS A 113 -12.43 9.74 13.18
N VAL A 114 -12.95 9.85 11.96
CA VAL A 114 -12.21 9.59 10.71
C VAL A 114 -11.02 10.55 10.58
N VAL A 115 -11.23 11.85 10.76
CA VAL A 115 -10.17 12.88 10.70
C VAL A 115 -9.12 12.65 11.79
N LEU A 116 -9.53 12.30 13.02
CA LEU A 116 -8.61 11.99 14.11
C LEU A 116 -7.70 10.79 13.80
N VAL A 117 -8.25 9.72 13.19
CA VAL A 117 -7.45 8.55 12.76
C VAL A 117 -6.55 8.92 11.59
N MET A 118 -7.07 9.65 10.61
CA MET A 118 -6.33 10.11 9.43
C MET A 118 -5.10 10.96 9.81
N VAL A 119 -5.25 11.95 10.69
CA VAL A 119 -4.13 12.80 11.15
C VAL A 119 -3.06 11.98 11.89
N LYS A 120 -3.46 10.96 12.66
CA LYS A 120 -2.51 10.01 13.29
C LYS A 120 -1.79 9.16 12.24
N ALA A 121 -2.50 8.71 11.20
CA ALA A 121 -1.97 7.84 10.16
C ALA A 121 -1.08 8.57 9.13
N ILE A 122 -1.31 9.87 8.85
CA ILE A 122 -0.37 10.74 8.11
C ILE A 122 1.01 10.77 8.77
N LYS A 123 1.07 10.72 10.11
CA LYS A 123 2.31 10.73 10.90
C LYS A 123 2.91 9.33 11.13
N ASN A 124 2.38 8.28 10.49
CA ASN A 124 2.88 6.92 10.65
C ASN A 124 4.17 6.69 9.84
N PRO A 125 5.20 6.00 10.38
CA PRO A 125 6.43 5.71 9.64
C PRO A 125 6.23 4.76 8.45
N ARG A 126 5.08 4.08 8.34
CA ARG A 126 4.74 3.27 7.15
C ARG A 126 4.25 4.19 6.03
N SER A 127 5.01 4.26 4.95
CA SER A 127 4.68 5.03 3.74
C SER A 127 3.29 4.72 3.18
N ALA A 128 2.84 3.46 3.24
CA ALA A 128 1.51 3.05 2.81
C ALA A 128 0.39 3.75 3.60
N LEU A 129 0.42 3.68 4.94
CA LEU A 129 -0.55 4.38 5.80
C LEU A 129 -0.51 5.89 5.56
N CYS A 130 0.68 6.48 5.54
CA CYS A 130 0.87 7.91 5.32
C CYS A 130 0.25 8.35 3.98
N LYS A 131 0.61 7.67 2.88
CA LYS A 131 0.13 7.98 1.52
C LYS A 131 -1.38 7.77 1.38
N THR A 132 -1.93 6.65 1.85
CA THR A 132 -3.38 6.40 1.81
C THR A 132 -4.14 7.43 2.65
N SER A 133 -3.58 7.88 3.78
CA SER A 133 -4.19 8.93 4.60
C SER A 133 -4.17 10.31 3.93
N ILE A 134 -3.12 10.63 3.16
CA ILE A 134 -3.05 11.86 2.37
C ILE A 134 -4.08 11.83 1.24
N MET A 135 -4.25 10.68 0.57
CA MET A 135 -5.31 10.50 -0.44
C MET A 135 -6.71 10.65 0.19
N ALA A 136 -6.94 10.03 1.35
CA ALA A 136 -8.18 10.20 2.13
C ALA A 136 -8.42 11.65 2.57
N ALA A 137 -7.38 12.39 2.94
CA ALA A 137 -7.50 13.81 3.28
C ALA A 137 -7.98 14.62 2.08
N SER A 138 -7.42 14.39 0.88
CA SER A 138 -7.87 15.06 -0.34
C SER A 138 -9.35 14.79 -0.63
N ASP A 139 -9.77 13.53 -0.55
CA ASP A 139 -11.16 13.15 -0.83
C ASP A 139 -12.14 13.72 0.22
N ILE A 140 -11.74 13.76 1.50
CA ILE A 140 -12.50 14.40 2.58
C ILE A 140 -12.59 15.92 2.39
N PHE A 141 -11.49 16.61 2.08
CA PHE A 141 -11.52 18.07 1.88
C PHE A 141 -12.38 18.45 0.66
N ASN A 142 -12.39 17.63 -0.40
CA ASN A 142 -13.28 17.83 -1.54
C ASN A 142 -14.77 17.63 -1.18
N ALA A 143 -15.08 16.73 -0.24
CA ALA A 143 -16.46 16.40 0.14
C ALA A 143 -17.05 17.24 1.29
N PHE A 144 -16.21 17.75 2.19
CA PHE A 144 -16.62 18.45 3.42
C PHE A 144 -15.91 19.79 3.65
N GLY A 145 -15.08 20.26 2.71
CA GLY A 145 -14.20 21.42 2.90
C GLY A 145 -14.93 22.68 3.36
N GLU A 146 -16.07 23.01 2.76
CA GLU A 146 -16.88 24.18 3.15
C GLU A 146 -17.38 24.04 4.60
N THR A 147 -18.01 22.92 4.95
CA THR A 147 -18.52 22.63 6.31
C THR A 147 -17.41 22.63 7.37
N LEU A 148 -16.23 22.11 7.03
CA LEU A 148 -15.06 22.09 7.92
C LEU A 148 -14.44 23.48 8.13
N LEU A 149 -14.51 24.37 7.13
CA LEU A 149 -14.01 25.75 7.23
C LEU A 149 -15.00 26.69 7.91
N GLU A 150 -16.30 26.51 7.69
CA GLU A 150 -17.37 27.26 8.37
C GLU A 150 -17.34 26.96 9.88
N SER A 151 -17.35 25.69 10.27
CA SER A 151 -17.26 25.28 11.68
C SER A 151 -15.96 25.69 12.39
N ALA A 152 -14.86 25.86 11.65
CA ALA A 152 -13.61 26.42 12.18
C ALA A 152 -13.66 27.95 12.37
N SER A 153 -14.56 28.64 11.66
CA SER A 153 -14.73 30.10 11.73
C SER A 153 -15.64 30.51 12.89
N ASP A 154 -16.68 29.72 13.20
CA ASP A 154 -17.57 29.93 14.36
C ASP A 154 -16.91 29.62 15.72
N ALA A 155 -15.74 28.96 15.71
CA ALA A 155 -15.01 28.54 16.91
C ALA A 155 -13.94 29.54 17.38
N LEU A 156 -13.84 30.73 16.76
CA LEU A 156 -12.81 31.75 17.00
C LEU A 156 -13.40 33.06 17.58
#